data_AF-A0AAJ2IUD2-F1
#
_entry.id   AF-A0AAJ2IUD2-F1
#
_cell.length_a   1.000
_cell.length_b   1.000
_cell.length_c   1.000
_cell.angle_alpha   90.00
_cell.angle_beta   90.00
_cell.angle_gamma   90.00
#
_symmetry.space_group_name_H-M   'P 1'
#
loop_
_entity.id
_entity.type
_entity.pdbx_description
1 polymer ?
#
loop_
_entity_poly.entity_id
_entity_poly.type
_entity_poly.pdbx_seq_one_letter_code
_entity_poly.pdbx_strand_id
1 'polypeptide(L)'
;MTKGNIVKMPNTKQFEFGGLNLQLRLDGKAILAIEKRLDESLMGLFLNGQGGMKLPASNKLLIVLQGANQTSRVTDQDLVRAFEKYLDSGKTTLDMFSTIQELLDESGFFGKETEKEATNGESLDKEVEGEELL
;
A
#
# COMPACT_ATOMS: atom_id res chain seq x y z
N MET A 1 -20.45 26.44 -5.09
CA MET A 1 -19.46 25.35 -4.95
C MET A 1 -18.16 25.82 -5.61
N THR A 2 -17.16 26.18 -4.82
CA THR A 2 -15.84 26.57 -5.31
C THR A 2 -15.10 25.32 -5.76
N LYS A 3 -14.94 25.15 -7.08
CA LYS A 3 -14.00 24.16 -7.64
C LYS A 3 -12.60 24.55 -7.18
N GLY A 4 -12.10 23.87 -6.14
CA GLY A 4 -10.71 24.03 -5.71
C GLY A 4 -9.80 23.66 -6.88
N ASN A 5 -8.89 24.55 -7.26
CA ASN A 5 -7.86 24.23 -8.25
C ASN A 5 -7.05 23.03 -7.75
N ILE A 6 -7.21 21.89 -8.41
CA ILE A 6 -6.43 20.69 -8.13
C ILE A 6 -5.04 20.90 -8.73
N VAL A 7 -4.09 21.34 -7.92
CA VAL A 7 -2.68 21.38 -8.31
C VAL A 7 -2.17 19.95 -8.29
N LYS A 8 -2.09 19.31 -9.47
CA LYS A 8 -1.55 17.95 -9.60
C LYS A 8 -0.05 17.97 -9.30
N MET A 9 0.35 17.33 -8.20
CA MET A 9 1.75 17.19 -7.83
C MET A 9 2.39 16.05 -8.62
N PRO A 10 3.68 16.19 -9.02
CA PRO A 10 4.38 15.13 -9.73
C PRO A 10 4.50 13.87 -8.86
N ASN A 11 4.40 12.70 -9.49
CA ASN A 11 4.51 11.39 -8.84
C ASN A 11 3.47 11.17 -7.71
N THR A 12 2.25 11.65 -7.91
CA THR A 12 1.12 11.40 -7.01
C THR A 12 -0.04 10.72 -7.74
N LYS A 13 -0.74 9.81 -7.05
CA LYS A 13 -1.98 9.18 -7.49
C LYS A 13 -3.16 10.02 -7.02
N GLN A 14 -4.06 10.40 -7.91
CA GLN A 14 -5.30 11.08 -7.51
C GLN A 14 -6.33 10.05 -7.09
N PHE A 15 -7.01 10.31 -5.97
CA PHE A 15 -8.05 9.45 -5.46
C PHE A 15 -9.21 10.28 -4.90
N GLU A 16 -10.41 10.04 -5.41
CA GLU A 16 -11.64 10.63 -4.89
C GLU A 16 -12.15 9.81 -3.72
N PHE A 17 -12.24 10.45 -2.55
CA PHE A 17 -12.60 9.80 -1.30
C PHE A 17 -13.64 10.64 -0.57
N GLY A 18 -14.92 10.26 -0.67
CA GLY A 18 -16.00 10.90 0.07
C GLY A 18 -16.16 12.41 -0.19
N GLY A 19 -15.87 12.86 -1.42
CA GLY A 19 -15.84 14.27 -1.80
C GLY A 19 -14.52 15.00 -1.53
N LEU A 20 -13.51 14.31 -0.99
CA LEU A 20 -12.13 14.79 -0.98
C LEU A 20 -11.41 14.33 -2.25
N ASN A 21 -10.59 15.21 -2.83
CA ASN A 21 -9.63 14.83 -3.87
C ASN A 21 -8.25 14.71 -3.23
N LEU A 22 -7.87 13.48 -2.91
CA LEU A 22 -6.60 13.16 -2.29
C LEU A 22 -5.51 13.03 -3.35
N GLN A 23 -4.30 13.45 -3.01
CA GLN A 23 -3.10 13.24 -3.80
C GLN A 23 -2.19 12.31 -3.01
N LEU A 24 -2.16 11.04 -3.39
CA LEU A 24 -1.46 10.00 -2.64
C LEU A 24 -0.05 9.81 -3.17
N ARG A 25 0.92 9.69 -2.27
CA ARG A 25 2.30 9.32 -2.59
C ARG A 25 2.93 8.59 -1.43
N LEU A 26 3.58 7.48 -1.73
CA LEU A 26 4.32 6.68 -0.77
C LEU A 26 5.82 6.97 -0.92
N ASP A 27 6.31 8.00 -0.24
CA ASP A 27 7.75 8.29 -0.13
C ASP A 27 8.30 7.85 1.23
N GLY A 28 9.63 7.95 1.43
CA GLY A 28 10.25 7.53 2.68
C GLY A 28 9.69 8.26 3.91
N LYS A 29 9.26 9.52 3.78
CA LYS A 29 8.67 10.28 4.88
C LYS A 29 7.26 9.76 5.20
N ALA A 30 6.46 9.46 4.19
CA ALA A 30 5.14 8.86 4.34
C ALA A 30 5.26 7.48 5.02
N ILE A 31 6.16 6.62 4.57
CA ILE A 31 6.40 5.29 5.16
C ILE A 31 6.73 5.43 6.65
N LEU A 32 7.71 6.26 7.02
CA LEU A 32 8.09 6.46 8.42
C LEU A 32 6.92 6.97 9.28
N ALA A 33 6.11 7.89 8.74
CA ALA A 33 4.95 8.42 9.46
C ALA A 33 3.84 7.38 9.64
N ILE A 34 3.60 6.55 8.62
CA ILE A 34 2.60 5.48 8.63
C ILE A 34 3.00 4.40 9.65
N GLU A 35 4.21 3.86 9.52
CA GLU A 35 4.67 2.76 10.39
C GLU A 35 4.74 3.20 11.85
N LYS A 36 5.20 4.43 12.12
CA LYS A 36 5.18 5.00 13.48
C LYS A 36 3.77 5.10 14.07
N ARG A 37 2.75 5.39 13.26
CA ARG A 37 1.35 5.48 13.72
C ARG A 37 0.70 4.11 13.88
N LEU A 38 1.11 3.13 13.08
CA LEU A 38 0.57 1.77 13.13
C LEU A 38 1.26 0.90 14.19
N ASP A 39 2.48 1.24 14.59
CA ASP A 39 3.37 0.41 15.43
C ASP A 39 3.65 -0.98 14.81
N GLU A 40 3.69 -1.02 13.48
CA GLU A 40 4.02 -2.20 12.67
C GLU A 40 4.51 -1.75 11.28
N SER A 41 5.22 -2.62 10.57
CA SER A 41 5.68 -2.33 9.22
C SER A 41 4.55 -2.38 8.20
N LEU A 42 4.65 -1.57 7.14
CA LEU A 42 3.75 -1.65 5.99
C LEU A 42 3.77 -3.05 5.37
N MET A 43 4.92 -3.71 5.37
CA MET A 43 5.04 -5.07 4.86
C MET A 43 4.24 -6.07 5.71
N GLY A 44 4.32 -5.98 7.05
CA GLY A 44 3.54 -6.84 7.95
C GLY A 44 2.04 -6.54 7.97
N LEU A 45 1.66 -5.33 7.54
CA LEU A 45 0.27 -4.96 7.35
C LEU A 45 -0.37 -5.75 6.20
N PHE A 46 0.34 -5.84 5.07
CA PHE A 46 -0.19 -6.32 3.80
C PHE A 46 0.21 -7.76 3.45
N LEU A 47 1.28 -8.30 4.04
CA LEU A 47 1.72 -9.68 3.83
C LEU A 47 1.49 -10.53 5.07
N ASN A 48 1.09 -11.78 4.87
CA ASN A 48 1.07 -12.80 5.91
C ASN A 48 2.44 -13.51 6.00
N GLY A 49 2.66 -14.29 7.06
CA GLY A 49 3.93 -15.01 7.27
C GLY A 49 4.25 -16.08 6.22
N GLN A 50 3.33 -16.39 5.31
CA GLN A 50 3.50 -17.32 4.20
C GLN A 50 3.70 -16.60 2.84
N GLY A 51 3.85 -15.26 2.84
CA GLY A 51 4.01 -14.45 1.64
C GLY A 51 2.71 -14.16 0.88
N GLY A 52 1.55 -14.57 1.39
CA GLY A 52 0.24 -14.24 0.82
C GLY A 52 -0.26 -12.86 1.27
N MET A 53 -1.14 -12.26 0.47
CA MET A 53 -1.76 -10.98 0.83
C MET A 53 -2.73 -11.14 2.00
N LYS A 54 -2.66 -10.19 2.93
CA LYS A 54 -3.58 -10.06 4.07
C LYS A 54 -4.41 -8.81 3.88
N LEU A 55 -5.72 -8.91 4.14
CA LEU A 55 -6.61 -7.74 4.18
C LEU A 55 -6.50 -7.07 5.57
N PRO A 56 -6.02 -5.82 5.66
CA PRO A 56 -5.95 -5.11 6.92
C PRO A 56 -7.32 -4.64 7.41
N ALA A 57 -7.41 -4.32 8.70
CA ALA A 57 -8.59 -3.66 9.26
C ALA A 57 -8.73 -2.23 8.69
N SER A 58 -9.98 -1.75 8.57
CA SER A 58 -10.29 -0.46 7.91
C SER A 58 -9.56 0.73 8.55
N ASN A 59 -9.40 0.74 9.88
CA ASN A 59 -8.66 1.81 10.57
C ASN A 59 -7.20 1.90 10.11
N LYS A 60 -6.56 0.75 9.86
CA LYS A 60 -5.17 0.70 9.39
C LYS A 60 -5.08 1.19 7.94
N LEU A 61 -6.04 0.82 7.09
CA LEU A 61 -6.14 1.34 5.73
C LEU A 61 -6.32 2.86 5.70
N LEU A 62 -7.14 3.42 6.60
CA LEU A 62 -7.31 4.87 6.73
C LEU A 62 -6.02 5.57 7.20
N ILE A 63 -5.23 4.94 8.07
CA ILE A 63 -3.93 5.47 8.50
C ILE A 63 -2.94 5.49 7.32
N VAL A 64 -2.89 4.43 6.51
CA VAL A 64 -2.06 4.38 5.30
C VAL A 64 -2.49 5.47 4.32
N LEU A 65 -3.80 5.60 4.07
CA LEU A 65 -4.36 6.62 3.19
C LEU A 65 -3.98 8.03 3.65
N GLN A 66 -4.11 8.31 4.95
CA GLN A 66 -3.76 9.60 5.51
C GLN A 66 -2.27 9.90 5.43
N GLY A 67 -1.43 8.91 5.77
CA GLY A 67 0.02 9.09 5.73
C GLY A 67 0.56 9.26 4.31
N ALA A 68 -0.09 8.67 3.32
CA ALA A 68 0.25 8.85 1.91
C ALA A 68 -0.29 10.17 1.32
N ASN A 69 -1.32 10.78 1.93
CA ASN A 69 -1.96 11.96 1.39
C ASN A 69 -1.08 13.22 1.48
N GLN A 70 -0.91 13.88 0.35
CA GLN A 70 -0.16 15.13 0.17
C GLN A 70 -1.08 16.34 0.00
N THR A 71 -2.40 16.15 -0.05
CA THR A 71 -3.35 17.27 -0.14
C THR A 71 -3.33 18.08 1.15
N SER A 72 -2.95 19.35 1.02
CA SER A 72 -2.91 20.30 2.14
C SER A 72 -4.24 20.41 2.88
N ARG A 73 -4.16 20.54 4.20
CA ARG A 73 -5.30 20.81 5.12
C ARG A 73 -6.36 19.70 5.21
N VAL A 74 -6.07 18.48 4.76
CA VAL A 74 -6.93 17.32 5.05
C VAL A 74 -6.57 16.78 6.43
N THR A 75 -7.47 16.94 7.39
CA THR A 75 -7.28 16.42 8.75
C THR A 75 -7.78 14.98 8.86
N ASP A 76 -7.40 14.30 9.95
CA ASP A 76 -7.91 12.96 10.27
C ASP A 76 -9.44 12.96 10.39
N GLN A 77 -10.03 14.02 10.95
CA GLN A 77 -11.50 14.16 11.05
C GLN A 77 -12.16 14.30 9.68
N ASP A 78 -11.51 15.00 8.74
CA ASP A 78 -12.01 15.12 7.37
C ASP A 78 -12.02 13.75 6.68
N LEU A 79 -10.97 12.95 6.88
CA LEU A 79 -10.92 11.58 6.37
C LEU A 79 -11.98 10.67 6.97
N VAL A 80 -12.26 10.77 8.28
CA VAL A 80 -13.33 9.97 8.91
C VAL A 80 -14.69 10.33 8.29
N ARG A 81 -15.00 11.62 8.16
CA ARG A 81 -16.25 12.07 7.51
C ARG A 81 -16.32 11.69 6.03
N ALA A 82 -15.19 11.71 5.34
CA ALA A 82 -15.10 11.28 3.96
C ALA A 82 -15.29 9.76 3.83
N PHE A 83 -14.79 8.96 4.78
CA PHE A 83 -14.99 7.52 4.77
C PHE A 83 -16.47 7.15 4.86
N GLU A 84 -17.25 7.80 5.74
CA GLU A 84 -18.70 7.63 5.81
C GLU A 84 -19.36 7.91 4.45
N LYS A 85 -19.05 9.05 3.83
CA LYS A 85 -19.57 9.41 2.50
C LYS A 85 -19.12 8.46 1.39
N TYR A 86 -17.91 7.92 1.50
CA TYR A 86 -17.37 6.95 0.56
C TYR A 86 -18.21 5.67 0.61
N LEU A 87 -18.53 5.17 1.81
CA LEU A 87 -19.42 4.02 1.98
C LEU A 87 -20.86 4.32 1.51
N ASP A 88 -21.41 5.48 1.86
CA ASP A 88 -22.76 5.91 1.45
C ASP A 88 -22.91 6.01 -0.08
N SER A 89 -21.80 6.24 -0.80
CA SER A 89 -21.77 6.26 -2.27
C SER A 89 -21.80 4.86 -2.92
N GLY A 90 -21.84 3.79 -2.10
CA GLY A 90 -21.83 2.40 -2.54
C GLY A 90 -20.42 1.81 -2.73
N LYS A 91 -19.37 2.54 -2.38
CA LYS A 91 -17.99 2.01 -2.35
C LYS A 91 -17.74 1.22 -1.08
N THR A 92 -16.74 0.35 -1.11
CA THR A 92 -16.45 -0.61 -0.05
C THR A 92 -15.05 -0.43 0.51
N THR A 93 -14.79 -1.04 1.68
CA THR A 93 -13.42 -1.11 2.22
C THR A 93 -12.49 -1.87 1.27
N LEU A 94 -13.01 -2.81 0.46
CA LEU A 94 -12.24 -3.52 -0.56
C LEU A 94 -11.80 -2.60 -1.69
N ASP A 95 -12.65 -1.67 -2.13
CA ASP A 95 -12.29 -0.68 -3.16
C ASP A 95 -11.15 0.24 -2.65
N MET A 96 -11.22 0.65 -1.38
CA MET A 96 -10.15 1.41 -0.74
C MET A 96 -8.86 0.60 -0.64
N PHE A 97 -8.97 -0.69 -0.27
CA PHE A 97 -7.82 -1.59 -0.23
C PHE A 97 -7.16 -1.72 -1.60
N SER A 98 -7.93 -1.97 -2.67
CA SER A 98 -7.40 -2.04 -4.04
C SER A 98 -6.67 -0.77 -4.44
N THR A 99 -7.21 0.41 -4.09
CA THR A 99 -6.55 1.70 -4.35
C THR A 99 -5.19 1.81 -3.63
N ILE A 100 -5.12 1.33 -2.39
CA ILE A 100 -3.88 1.34 -1.61
C ILE A 100 -2.89 0.31 -2.17
N GLN A 101 -3.35 -0.87 -2.61
CA GLN A 101 -2.49 -1.84 -3.29
C GLN A 101 -1.88 -1.27 -4.57
N GLU A 102 -2.68 -0.61 -5.40
CA GLU A 102 -2.19 0.10 -6.60
C GLU A 102 -1.16 1.17 -6.24
N LEU A 103 -1.39 1.93 -5.17
CA LEU A 103 -0.42 2.93 -4.69
C LEU A 103 0.91 2.28 -4.26
N LEU A 104 0.86 1.15 -3.56
CA LEU A 104 2.06 0.41 -3.15
C LEU A 104 2.83 -0.10 -4.37
N ASP A 105 2.14 -0.70 -5.34
CA ASP A 105 2.73 -1.20 -6.58
C ASP A 105 3.36 -0.07 -7.42
N GLU A 106 2.62 1.02 -7.67
CA GLU A 106 3.11 2.20 -8.40
C GLU A 106 4.32 2.86 -7.71
N SER A 107 4.43 2.74 -6.38
CA SER A 107 5.58 3.24 -5.62
C SER A 107 6.82 2.32 -5.67
N GLY A 108 6.68 1.14 -6.28
CA GLY A 108 7.73 0.11 -6.32
C GLY A 108 7.91 -0.63 -4.99
N PHE A 109 6.91 -0.58 -4.10
CA PHE A 109 6.99 -1.14 -2.74
C PHE A 109 7.26 -2.65 -2.75
N PHE A 110 6.69 -3.38 -3.70
CA PHE A 110 6.89 -4.82 -3.85
C PHE A 110 8.10 -5.19 -4.72
N GLY A 111 8.89 -4.19 -5.15
CA GLY A 111 9.90 -4.36 -6.19
C GLY A 111 9.28 -4.31 -7.59
N LYS A 112 10.12 -4.10 -8.61
CA LYS A 112 9.70 -4.30 -9.99
C LYS A 112 9.88 -5.77 -10.33
N GLU A 113 8.99 -6.36 -11.12
CA GLU A 113 9.35 -7.59 -11.82
C GLU A 113 10.55 -7.25 -12.71
N THR A 114 11.74 -7.63 -12.27
CA THR A 114 12.87 -7.78 -13.19
C THR A 114 12.44 -8.84 -14.17
N GLU A 115 12.40 -8.51 -15.47
CA GLU A 115 12.43 -9.53 -16.52
C GLU A 115 13.41 -10.59 -16.07
N LYS A 116 12.94 -11.85 -15.96
CA LYS A 116 13.75 -12.96 -15.49
C LYS A 116 15.05 -12.92 -16.27
N GLU A 117 16.15 -12.49 -15.65
CA GLU A 117 17.46 -12.92 -16.11
C GLU A 117 17.36 -14.44 -16.12
N ALA A 118 17.47 -15.05 -17.30
CA ALA A 118 17.46 -16.48 -17.45
C ALA A 118 18.65 -17.01 -16.63
N THR A 119 18.40 -17.35 -15.37
CA THR A 119 19.32 -18.12 -14.56
C THR A 119 19.40 -19.49 -15.23
N ASN A 120 20.46 -19.71 -16.00
CA ASN A 120 20.86 -21.03 -16.45
C ASN A 120 20.77 -21.96 -15.25
N GLY A 121 19.85 -22.93 -15.32
CA GLY A 121 19.55 -23.81 -14.21
C GLY A 121 20.80 -24.56 -13.76
N GLU A 122 21.22 -24.29 -12.53
CA GLU A 122 21.83 -25.30 -11.69
C GLU A 122 20.90 -25.50 -10.49
N SER A 123 20.10 -26.57 -10.55
CA SER A 123 19.41 -27.10 -9.38
C SER A 123 20.47 -27.52 -8.36
N LEU A 124 20.41 -26.94 -7.16
CA LEU A 124 21.14 -27.44 -6.00
C LEU A 124 20.32 -28.59 -5.37
N ASP A 125 20.28 -29.73 -6.05
CA ASP A 125 19.88 -30.98 -5.40
C ASP A 125 21.06 -31.47 -4.56
N LYS A 126 21.01 -31.14 -3.27
CA LYS A 126 21.84 -31.78 -2.25
C LYS A 126 21.29 -33.20 -2.04
N GLU A 127 21.92 -34.19 -2.65
CA GLU A 127 21.92 -35.55 -2.10
C GLU A 127 23.16 -35.71 -1.23
N VAL A 128 22.94 -35.81 0.09
CA VAL A 128 23.95 -36.25 1.05
C VAL A 128 23.42 -37.54 1.66
N GLU A 129 23.74 -38.66 1.04
CA GLU A 129 23.68 -40.02 1.61
C GLU A 129 24.80 -40.79 0.91
N GLY A 130 25.71 -41.52 1.54
CA GLY A 130 26.00 -41.89 2.91
C GLY A 130 27.18 -42.85 2.77
N GLU A 131 28.17 -42.75 3.66
CA GLU A 131 29.24 -43.76 3.75
C GLU A 131 28.63 -45.15 3.99
N GLU A 132 28.98 -46.13 3.17
CA GLU A 132 29.15 -47.49 3.67
C GLU A 132 30.48 -48.07 3.16
N LEU A 133 31.41 -48.13 4.11
CA LEU A 133 32.55 -49.03 4.14
C LEU A 133 32.03 -50.47 4.21
N LEU A 134 32.43 -51.31 3.25
CA LEU A 134 33.13 -52.60 3.43
C LEU A 134 33.21 -53.38 2.11
#